data_AF-A0A7J3GCN8-F1
#
_entry.id   AF-A0A7J3GCN8-F1
#
_cell.length_a   1.000
_cell.length_b   1.000
_cell.length_c   1.000
_cell.angle_alpha   90.00
_cell.angle_beta   90.00
_cell.angle_gamma   90.00
#
_symmetry.space_group_name_H-M   'P 1'
#
loop_
_entity.id
_entity.type
_entity.pdbx_description
1 polymer ?
#
loop_
_entity_poly.entity_id
_entity_poly.type
_entity_poly.pdbx_seq_one_letter_code
_entity_poly.pdbx_strand_id
1 'polypeptide(L)'
;MLGGCGSEAKKIASEYDPNEVTIGVLGSHSAEEVGVSAKAFGFQTLVVCQKGRESLYANYNRHLFDHVILLDKFSDIIREDVQDKMLKLSTIFIPNRSFSVYVGYDNIENRFRVPIYGNRFLLRTEERTAPRNQYWLLE
;
A
#
# COMPACT_ATOMS: atom_id res chain seq x y z
N MET A 1 3.17 24.22 -12.60
CA MET A 1 2.08 23.43 -11.99
C MET A 1 2.47 21.96 -12.00
N LEU A 2 3.11 21.45 -10.94
CA LEU A 2 3.41 20.02 -10.79
C LEU A 2 3.10 19.60 -9.34
N GLY A 3 1.84 19.72 -8.95
CA GLY A 3 1.32 19.09 -7.74
C GLY A 3 0.99 17.64 -8.06
N GLY A 4 2.00 16.79 -8.25
CA GLY A 4 1.79 15.36 -8.47
C GLY A 4 1.35 14.65 -7.18
N CYS A 5 0.75 13.46 -7.30
CA CYS A 5 0.27 12.65 -6.18
C CYS A 5 1.33 12.44 -5.07
N GLY A 6 2.63 12.49 -5.40
CA GLY A 6 3.71 12.43 -4.41
C GLY A 6 3.81 13.66 -3.49
N SER A 7 3.50 14.86 -3.97
CA SER A 7 3.47 16.09 -3.15
C SER A 7 2.26 16.10 -2.19
N GLU A 8 1.12 15.59 -2.67
CA GLU A 8 -0.10 15.41 -1.89
C GLU A 8 0.11 14.36 -0.79
N ALA A 9 0.68 13.20 -1.12
CA ALA A 9 0.95 12.14 -0.14
C ALA A 9 1.89 12.60 1.00
N LYS A 10 2.89 13.44 0.70
CA LYS A 10 3.76 14.03 1.74
C LYS A 10 3.00 14.97 2.66
N LYS A 11 2.12 15.81 2.10
CA LYS A 11 1.28 16.72 2.88
C LYS A 11 0.35 15.92 3.81
N ILE A 12 -0.35 14.93 3.26
CA ILE A 12 -1.21 14.01 4.02
C ILE A 12 -0.43 13.36 5.17
N ALA A 13 0.74 12.78 4.88
CA ALA A 13 1.56 12.12 5.91
C ALA A 13 2.01 13.07 7.02
N SER A 14 2.25 14.36 6.71
CA SER A 14 2.62 15.37 7.71
C SER A 14 1.47 15.80 8.64
N GLU A 15 0.23 15.48 8.26
CA GLU A 15 -0.97 15.80 9.04
C GLU A 15 -1.40 14.64 9.97
N TYR A 16 -0.78 13.45 9.85
CA TYR A 16 -1.07 12.31 10.71
C TYR A 16 -0.52 12.50 12.13
N ASP A 17 -1.29 12.06 13.13
CA ASP A 17 -0.77 11.85 14.48
C ASP A 17 0.18 10.63 14.46
N PRO A 18 1.47 10.80 14.81
CA PRO A 18 2.42 9.70 14.83
C PRO A 18 2.03 8.52 15.72
N ASN A 19 1.19 8.73 16.74
CA ASN A 19 0.76 7.69 17.67
C ASN A 19 -0.43 6.87 17.14
N GLU A 20 -1.11 7.33 16.09
CA GLU A 20 -2.32 6.72 15.53
C GLU A 20 -2.06 6.13 14.13
N VAL A 21 -0.80 5.99 13.72
CA VAL A 21 -0.44 5.48 12.41
C VAL A 21 -0.84 4.01 12.25
N THR A 22 -1.53 3.71 11.15
CA THR A 22 -1.84 2.33 10.74
C THR A 22 -0.89 1.88 9.63
N ILE A 23 -0.31 0.69 9.74
CA ILE A 23 0.49 0.09 8.67
C ILE A 23 -0.41 -0.74 7.75
N GLY A 24 -0.54 -0.28 6.51
CA GLY A 24 -1.36 -0.91 5.48
C GLY A 24 -0.55 -1.74 4.50
N VAL A 25 -1.09 -2.89 4.06
CA VAL A 25 -0.46 -3.73 3.03
C VAL A 25 -1.52 -4.44 2.16
N LEU A 26 -1.18 -4.73 0.91
CA LEU A 26 -2.01 -5.57 0.05
C LEU A 26 -1.83 -7.05 0.44
N GLY A 27 -2.91 -7.77 0.71
CA GLY A 27 -2.95 -9.16 1.16
C GLY A 27 -2.49 -10.16 0.09
N SER A 28 -1.19 -10.19 -0.16
CA SER A 28 -0.46 -11.10 -1.06
C SER A 28 1.05 -10.89 -0.87
N HIS A 29 1.89 -11.77 -1.43
CA HIS A 29 3.34 -11.70 -1.42
C HIS A 29 3.98 -11.72 -0.02
N SER A 30 4.09 -10.58 0.64
CA SER A 30 4.81 -10.41 1.91
C SER A 30 3.96 -9.71 2.98
N ALA A 31 2.63 -9.90 2.91
CA ALA A 31 1.69 -9.23 3.80
C ALA A 31 1.78 -9.73 5.25
N GLU A 32 2.05 -11.03 5.45
CA GLU A 32 2.19 -11.63 6.79
C GLU A 32 3.40 -11.04 7.52
N GLU A 33 4.54 -10.94 6.86
CA GLU A 33 5.77 -10.39 7.42
C GLU A 33 5.62 -8.91 7.79
N VAL A 34 4.90 -8.15 6.96
CA VAL A 34 4.55 -6.76 7.26
C VAL A 34 3.63 -6.69 8.47
N GLY A 35 2.60 -7.54 8.54
CA GLY A 35 1.68 -7.60 9.68
C GLY A 35 2.38 -7.95 11.00
N VAL A 36 3.18 -9.03 11.01
CA VAL A 36 3.98 -9.46 12.16
C VAL A 36 4.91 -8.34 12.63
N SER A 37 5.62 -7.71 11.70
CA SER A 37 6.57 -6.65 12.03
C SER A 37 5.85 -5.42 12.59
N ALA A 38 4.80 -4.94 11.91
CA ALA A 38 4.02 -3.79 12.37
C ALA A 38 3.44 -4.01 13.78
N LYS A 39 2.88 -5.20 14.04
CA LYS A 39 2.40 -5.60 15.37
C LYS A 39 3.51 -5.61 16.42
N ALA A 40 4.68 -6.14 16.09
CA ALA A 40 5.82 -6.19 17.01
C ALA A 40 6.31 -4.78 17.43
N PHE A 41 6.14 -3.79 16.54
CA PHE A 41 6.44 -2.38 16.84
C PHE A 41 5.24 -1.60 17.41
N GLY A 42 4.11 -2.26 17.69
CA GLY A 42 2.95 -1.65 18.35
C GLY A 42 2.01 -0.85 17.43
N PHE A 43 2.17 -0.93 16.11
CA PHE A 43 1.29 -0.23 15.18
C PHE A 43 -0.07 -0.94 15.02
N GLN A 44 -1.10 -0.14 14.71
CA GLN A 44 -2.32 -0.67 14.11
C GLN A 44 -2.01 -1.22 12.71
N THR A 45 -2.78 -2.20 12.28
CA THR A 45 -2.51 -2.94 11.04
C THR A 45 -3.74 -3.05 10.15
N LEU A 46 -3.53 -2.87 8.85
CA LEU A 46 -4.59 -2.97 7.84
C LEU A 46 -4.13 -3.86 6.68
N VAL A 47 -4.99 -4.79 6.27
CA VAL A 47 -4.80 -5.58 5.05
C VAL A 47 -5.90 -5.31 4.04
N VAL A 48 -5.52 -5.07 2.80
CA VAL A 48 -6.44 -5.00 1.65
C VAL A 48 -6.46 -6.34 0.96
N CYS A 49 -7.58 -7.05 1.00
CA CYS A 49 -7.78 -8.36 0.40
C CYS A 49 -8.67 -8.28 -0.83
N GLN A 50 -8.57 -9.29 -1.70
CA GLN A 50 -9.49 -9.53 -2.79
C GLN A 50 -10.39 -10.73 -2.46
N LYS A 51 -11.67 -10.66 -2.82
CA LYS A 51 -12.61 -11.79 -2.69
C LYS A 51 -12.07 -13.06 -3.36
N GLY A 52 -12.21 -14.18 -2.67
CA GLY A 52 -11.65 -15.48 -3.03
C GLY A 52 -10.17 -15.67 -2.65
N ARG A 53 -9.52 -14.66 -2.06
CA ARG A 53 -8.09 -14.69 -1.67
C ARG A 53 -7.84 -14.18 -0.25
N GLU A 54 -8.90 -13.90 0.50
CA GLU A 54 -8.87 -13.25 1.81
C GLU A 54 -8.66 -14.22 2.96
N SER A 55 -9.00 -15.51 2.82
CA SER A 55 -9.10 -16.42 3.98
C SER A 55 -7.80 -16.51 4.80
N LEU A 56 -6.64 -16.45 4.14
CA LEU A 56 -5.35 -16.43 4.83
C LEU A 56 -5.25 -15.25 5.81
N TYR A 57 -5.62 -14.05 5.38
CA TYR A 57 -5.42 -12.82 6.15
C TYR A 57 -6.63 -12.47 7.03
N ALA A 58 -7.84 -12.69 6.52
CA ALA A 58 -9.09 -12.31 7.17
C ALA A 58 -9.59 -13.36 8.18
N ASN A 59 -9.17 -14.62 8.04
CA ASN A 59 -9.59 -15.71 8.92
C ASN A 59 -8.40 -16.29 9.70
N TYR A 60 -7.47 -16.95 9.01
CA TYR A 60 -6.39 -17.70 9.67
C TYR A 60 -5.42 -16.77 10.41
N ASN A 61 -5.01 -15.68 9.77
CA ASN A 61 -4.09 -14.69 10.32
C ASN A 61 -4.78 -13.40 10.76
N ARG A 62 -6.07 -13.46 11.13
CA ARG A 62 -6.86 -12.28 11.53
C ARG A 62 -6.22 -11.48 12.67
N HIS A 63 -5.48 -12.16 13.54
CA HIS A 63 -4.76 -11.54 14.67
C HIS A 63 -3.61 -10.62 14.23
N LEU A 64 -3.11 -10.74 13.00
CA LEU A 64 -2.06 -9.89 12.43
C LEU A 64 -2.57 -8.57 11.87
N PHE A 65 -3.88 -8.43 11.65
CA PHE A 65 -4.48 -7.29 10.96
C PHE A 65 -5.69 -6.78 11.71
N ASP A 66 -5.63 -5.59 12.30
CA ASP A 66 -6.76 -4.98 13.02
C ASP A 66 -7.95 -4.68 12.08
N HIS A 67 -7.62 -4.19 10.90
CA HIS A 67 -8.55 -3.81 9.84
C HIS A 67 -8.39 -4.67 8.59
N VAL A 68 -9.50 -5.05 7.99
CA VAL A 68 -9.54 -5.78 6.71
C VAL A 68 -10.43 -5.01 5.75
N ILE A 69 -9.89 -4.61 4.60
CA ILE A 69 -10.66 -4.07 3.48
C ILE A 69 -10.79 -5.17 2.43
N LEU A 70 -12.01 -5.64 2.18
CA LEU A 70 -12.29 -6.65 1.16
C LEU A 70 -12.79 -6.00 -0.13
N LEU A 71 -12.10 -6.25 -1.23
CA LEU A 71 -12.38 -5.71 -2.56
C LEU A 71 -12.80 -6.81 -3.54
N ASP A 72 -13.53 -6.45 -4.60
CA ASP A 72 -13.82 -7.37 -5.70
C ASP A 72 -12.55 -7.64 -6.53
N LYS A 73 -11.77 -6.59 -6.82
CA LYS A 73 -10.45 -6.68 -7.43
C LYS A 73 -9.44 -5.85 -6.66
N PHE A 74 -8.19 -6.29 -6.59
CA PHE A 74 -7.10 -5.50 -5.99
C PHE A 74 -6.94 -4.12 -6.63
N SER A 75 -7.19 -3.99 -7.93
CA SER A 75 -7.19 -2.71 -8.64
C SER A 75 -8.17 -1.71 -8.06
N ASP A 76 -9.25 -2.16 -7.41
CA ASP A 76 -10.29 -1.29 -6.83
C ASP A 76 -9.79 -0.50 -5.62
N ILE A 77 -8.57 -0.75 -5.14
CA ILE A 77 -7.91 0.03 -4.09
C ILE A 77 -7.77 1.51 -4.45
N ILE A 78 -7.81 1.83 -5.75
CA ILE A 78 -7.76 3.20 -6.29
C ILE A 78 -9.09 3.95 -6.19
N ARG A 79 -10.19 3.30 -5.80
CA ARG A 79 -11.47 3.98 -5.60
C ARG A 79 -11.37 4.97 -4.45
N GLU A 80 -12.00 6.13 -4.60
CA GLU A 80 -11.95 7.21 -3.60
C GLU A 80 -12.44 6.74 -2.23
N ASP A 81 -13.55 6.00 -2.17
CA ASP A 81 -14.11 5.50 -0.92
C ASP A 81 -13.19 4.50 -0.18
N VAL A 82 -12.37 3.76 -0.93
CA VAL A 82 -11.39 2.83 -0.36
C VAL A 82 -10.18 3.59 0.17
N GLN A 83 -9.71 4.58 -0.59
CA GLN A 83 -8.59 5.42 -0.18
C GLN A 83 -8.95 6.28 1.04
N ASP A 84 -10.14 6.88 1.07
CA ASP A 84 -10.61 7.70 2.19
C ASP A 84 -10.71 6.90 3.49
N LYS A 85 -11.07 5.62 3.43
CA LYS A 85 -11.03 4.73 4.59
C LYS A 85 -9.61 4.57 5.12
N MET A 86 -8.63 4.35 4.24
CA MET A 86 -7.23 4.24 4.64
C MET A 86 -6.67 5.56 5.18
N LEU A 87 -7.01 6.70 4.55
CA LEU A 87 -6.60 8.03 5.01
C LEU A 87 -7.16 8.36 6.40
N LYS A 88 -8.42 8.02 6.68
CA LYS A 88 -9.03 8.20 8.00
C LYS A 88 -8.38 7.36 9.11
N LEU A 89 -7.74 6.26 8.74
CA LEU A 89 -6.99 5.39 9.65
C LEU A 89 -5.51 5.80 9.75
N SER A 90 -5.14 6.98 9.25
CA SER A 90 -3.75 7.43 9.20
C SER A 90 -2.82 6.38 8.57
N THR A 91 -3.29 5.73 7.49
CA THR A 91 -2.59 4.58 6.92
C THR A 91 -1.33 5.04 6.18
N ILE A 92 -0.19 4.42 6.51
CA ILE A 92 1.02 4.39 5.68
C ILE A 92 1.09 3.01 5.02
N PHE A 93 1.15 2.99 3.69
CA PHE A 93 1.10 1.78 2.91
C PHE A 93 2.50 1.23 2.61
N ILE A 94 2.74 -0.04 2.95
CA ILE A 94 3.96 -0.76 2.61
C ILE A 94 3.72 -1.47 1.27
N PRO A 95 4.40 -1.07 0.18
CA PRO A 95 4.20 -1.70 -1.11
C PRO A 95 4.84 -3.09 -1.12
N ASN A 96 4.21 -4.03 -1.82
CA ASN A 96 4.79 -5.33 -2.16
C ASN A 96 4.63 -5.61 -3.66
N ARG A 97 5.23 -6.68 -4.18
CA ARG A 97 5.18 -6.97 -5.62
C ARG A 97 3.75 -7.09 -6.15
N SER A 98 2.83 -7.64 -5.37
CA SER A 98 1.43 -7.80 -5.77
C SER A 98 0.72 -6.46 -5.91
N PHE A 99 1.04 -5.48 -5.07
CA PHE A 99 0.54 -4.10 -5.22
C PHE A 99 0.94 -3.52 -6.58
N SER A 100 2.22 -3.57 -6.93
CA SER A 100 2.71 -3.07 -8.22
C SER A 100 2.05 -3.77 -9.42
N VAL A 101 1.92 -5.10 -9.36
CA VAL A 101 1.37 -5.90 -10.47
C VAL A 101 -0.14 -5.72 -10.65
N TYR A 102 -0.94 -5.81 -9.58
CA TYR A 102 -2.39 -5.79 -9.70
C TYR A 102 -2.98 -4.38 -9.79
N VAL A 103 -2.33 -3.38 -9.20
CA VAL A 103 -2.81 -2.00 -9.24
C VAL A 103 -2.28 -1.28 -10.48
N GLY A 104 -1.06 -1.59 -10.90
CA GLY A 104 -0.41 -1.00 -12.07
C GLY A 104 0.27 0.34 -11.77
N TYR A 105 1.43 0.56 -12.39
CA TYR A 105 2.31 1.69 -12.10
C TYR A 105 1.66 3.06 -12.32
N ASP A 106 0.89 3.24 -13.41
CA ASP A 106 0.24 4.52 -13.69
C ASP A 106 -0.79 4.89 -12.63
N ASN A 107 -1.52 3.90 -12.11
CA ASN A 107 -2.47 4.10 -11.02
C ASN A 107 -1.74 4.44 -9.71
N ILE A 108 -0.66 3.73 -9.41
CA ILE A 108 0.14 3.96 -8.21
C ILE A 108 0.77 5.35 -8.24
N GLU A 109 1.34 5.77 -9.38
CA GLU A 109 2.03 7.05 -9.50
C GLU A 109 1.07 8.24 -9.48
N ASN A 110 -0.12 8.11 -10.07
CA ASN A 110 -0.99 9.25 -10.35
C ASN A 110 -2.32 9.26 -9.58
N ARG A 111 -2.77 8.13 -9.01
CA ARG A 111 -4.14 8.02 -8.45
C ARG A 111 -4.20 7.51 -7.00
N PHE A 112 -3.14 6.87 -6.52
CA PHE A 112 -3.11 6.31 -5.16
C PHE A 112 -2.63 7.35 -4.13
N ARG A 113 -3.54 8.11 -3.53
CA ARG A 113 -3.26 9.24 -2.61
C ARG A 113 -2.67 8.83 -1.27
N VAL A 114 -2.91 7.59 -0.82
CA VAL A 114 -2.40 7.11 0.48
C VAL A 114 -0.87 7.17 0.50
N PRO A 115 -0.24 7.67 1.59
CA PRO A 115 1.21 7.66 1.75
C PRO A 115 1.80 6.26 1.56
N ILE A 116 2.87 6.16 0.76
CA ILE A 116 3.61 4.91 0.53
C ILE A 116 4.96 5.04 1.24
N TYR A 117 5.36 4.01 1.99
CA TYR A 117 6.72 3.93 2.52
C TYR A 117 7.73 3.66 1.39
N GLY A 118 8.76 4.49 1.31
CA GLY A 118 9.77 4.44 0.25
C GLY A 118 9.52 5.42 -0.89
N ASN A 119 10.08 5.13 -2.07
CA ASN A 119 9.92 5.99 -3.24
C ASN A 119 8.91 5.39 -4.22
N ARG A 120 7.75 6.03 -4.33
CA ARG A 120 6.65 5.68 -5.25
C ARG A 120 7.10 5.41 -6.68
N PHE A 121 8.04 6.20 -7.21
CA PHE A 121 8.49 6.09 -8.59
C PHE A 121 9.51 4.96 -8.81
N LEU A 122 10.21 4.50 -7.75
CA LEU A 122 11.13 3.37 -7.87
C LEU A 122 10.41 2.04 -8.12
N LEU A 123 9.13 1.93 -7.76
CA LEU A 123 8.34 0.72 -8.02
C LEU A 123 8.30 0.36 -9.51
N ARG A 124 8.20 1.36 -10.40
CA ARG A 124 8.25 1.15 -11.86
C ARG A 124 9.61 0.67 -12.31
N THR A 125 10.68 1.11 -11.66
CA THR A 125 12.04 0.71 -11.98
C THR A 125 12.31 -0.76 -11.65
N GLU A 126 11.55 -1.36 -10.74
CA GLU A 126 11.59 -2.81 -10.50
C GLU A 126 10.92 -3.63 -11.64
N GLU A 127 10.23 -2.99 -12.58
CA GLU A 127 9.65 -3.67 -13.73
C GLU A 127 10.73 -4.01 -14.76
N ARG A 128 10.87 -5.30 -15.06
CA ARG A 128 11.95 -5.83 -15.93
C ARG A 128 11.93 -5.23 -17.33
N THR A 129 10.74 -4.93 -17.83
CA THR A 129 10.53 -4.44 -19.20
C THR A 129 10.49 -2.91 -19.31
N ALA A 130 10.58 -2.17 -18.19
CA ALA A 130 10.57 -0.71 -18.22
C ALA A 130 11.86 -0.17 -18.88
N PRO A 131 11.78 0.90 -19.70
CA PRO A 131 12.97 1.51 -20.30
C PRO A 131 14.00 2.00 -19.28
N ARG A 132 13.54 2.46 -18.11
CA ARG A 132 14.36 2.86 -16.95
C ARG A 132 14.16 1.87 -15.81
N ASN A 133 14.53 0.61 -16.05
CA ASN A 133 14.47 -0.48 -15.08
C ASN A 133 15.71 -0.50 -14.16
N GLN A 134 15.79 -1.51 -13.29
CA GLN A 134 16.88 -1.66 -12.33
C GLN A 134 18.27 -1.68 -13.00
N TYR A 135 18.41 -2.28 -14.19
CA TYR A 135 19.70 -2.29 -14.90
C TYR A 135 20.11 -0.88 -15.32
N TRP A 136 19.15 -0.08 -15.80
CA TRP A 136 19.38 1.33 -16.13
C TRP A 136 19.82 2.17 -14.90
N LEU A 137 19.40 1.83 -13.69
CA LEU A 137 19.84 2.53 -12.46
C LEU A 137 21.27 2.19 -12.03
N LEU A 138 21.78 1.04 -12.44
CA LEU A 138 23.09 0.53 -12.02
C LEU A 138 24.21 0.95 -13.00
N GLU A 139 23.85 1.59 -14.11
CA GLU A 139 24.75 2.23 -15.06
C GLU A 139 24.99 3.70 -14.71
#